data_AF-A0A933DPC2-F1
#
_entry.id   AF-A0A933DPC2-F1
#
_cell.length_a   1.000
_cell.length_b   1.000
_cell.length_c   1.000
_cell.angle_alpha   90.00
_cell.angle_beta   90.00
_cell.angle_gamma   90.00
#
_symmetry.space_group_name_H-M   'P 1'
#
loop_
_entity.id
_entity.type
_entity.pdbx_description
1 polymer ?
#
loop_
_entity_poly.entity_id
_entity_poly.type
_entity_poly.pdbx_seq_one_letter_code
_entity_poly.pdbx_strand_id
1 'polypeptide(L)'
;MGAIPIVASTNFSESHNAFELEDALLGILIFRLPYDMIRLMRKRSWTETQLKKAVENSFSFRQVLAKLNLREAGGNYEQVKKYIKEFEIDMKHFKGRAWNAGMRGIGKPIIPLEKILVKDNYFQSFKLKKRLFAAGMKPRYCEECGWAKSTNDGYLPLELDHINGDRHDNRLENLRVLCPNCHSLKPTHRGRNRKRFVRVAK
;
A
#
# COMPACT_ATOMS: atom_id res chain seq x y z
N MET A 1 -19.38 69.85 76.53
CA MET A 1 -18.03 70.47 76.53
C MET A 1 -17.17 69.64 75.59
N GLY A 2 -16.57 70.10 74.50
CA GLY A 2 -16.54 71.36 73.75
C GLY A 2 -16.43 71.02 72.26
N ALA A 3 -16.98 71.85 71.36
CA ALA A 3 -16.25 72.84 70.58
C ALA A 3 -15.51 72.27 69.31
N ILE A 4 -16.24 72.26 68.19
CA ILE A 4 -15.96 72.78 66.81
C ILE A 4 -14.62 73.57 66.70
N PRO A 5 -13.77 73.57 65.62
CA PRO A 5 -14.19 73.78 64.21
C PRO A 5 -13.31 73.27 63.01
N ILE A 6 -13.97 73.22 61.84
CA ILE A 6 -13.63 73.70 60.46
C ILE A 6 -12.14 73.84 60.04
N VAL A 7 -11.77 73.21 58.91
CA VAL A 7 -11.05 73.75 57.72
C VAL A 7 -11.14 72.71 56.57
N ALA A 8 -11.79 72.96 55.43
CA ALA A 8 -11.41 73.76 54.25
C ALA A 8 -10.41 73.09 53.28
N SER A 9 -10.92 72.81 52.07
CA SER A 9 -10.27 72.80 50.74
C SER A 9 -9.13 71.82 50.45
N THR A 10 -9.29 70.96 49.43
CA THR A 10 -8.76 71.14 48.06
C THR A 10 -8.97 69.87 47.22
N ASN A 11 -9.16 70.05 45.91
CA ASN A 11 -9.40 69.01 44.91
C ASN A 11 -8.21 68.04 44.77
N PHE A 12 -8.47 66.75 44.55
CA PHE A 12 -7.62 65.93 43.70
C PHE A 12 -8.41 64.81 43.01
N SER A 13 -7.94 64.51 41.82
CA SER A 13 -8.50 63.76 40.71
C SER A 13 -8.50 62.23 40.88
N GLU A 14 -9.34 61.61 40.04
CA GLU A 14 -9.08 60.35 39.30
C GLU A 14 -9.21 58.98 39.99
N SER A 15 -10.25 58.26 39.53
CA SER A 15 -10.21 56.90 38.98
C SER A 15 -9.73 55.74 39.86
N HIS A 16 -10.67 55.05 40.51
CA HIS A 16 -10.71 53.59 40.69
C HIS A 16 -12.20 53.26 40.94
N ASN A 17 -12.91 52.49 40.13
CA ASN A 17 -12.78 51.04 40.01
C ASN A 17 -13.59 50.57 38.79
N ALA A 18 -12.92 50.32 37.67
CA ALA A 18 -13.49 49.68 36.48
C ALA A 18 -13.27 48.16 36.46
N PHE A 19 -12.89 47.56 37.60
CA PHE A 19 -12.40 46.18 37.65
C PHE A 19 -13.47 45.13 38.02
N GLU A 20 -14.62 45.53 38.56
CA GLU A 20 -15.63 44.55 39.03
C GLU A 20 -16.79 44.29 38.05
N LEU A 21 -16.83 44.96 36.90
CA LEU A 21 -17.84 44.73 35.85
C LEU A 21 -17.33 43.95 34.62
N GLU A 22 -16.00 43.81 34.46
CA GLU A 22 -15.43 43.03 33.35
C GLU A 22 -15.40 41.52 33.62
N ASP A 23 -15.31 41.09 34.88
CA ASP A 23 -15.21 39.67 35.24
C ASP A 23 -16.54 38.89 35.11
N ALA A 24 -17.69 39.57 35.19
CA ALA A 24 -18.98 38.94 34.94
C ALA A 24 -19.27 38.76 33.43
N LEU A 25 -18.69 39.62 32.57
CA LEU A 25 -18.84 39.52 31.11
C LEU A 25 -17.87 38.50 30.50
N LEU A 26 -16.68 38.33 31.07
CA LEU A 26 -15.75 37.27 30.67
C LEU A 26 -16.27 35.86 31.01
N GLY A 27 -17.02 35.69 32.10
CA GLY A 27 -17.64 34.41 32.46
C GLY A 27 -18.77 33.97 31.52
N ILE A 28 -19.49 34.91 30.89
CA ILE A 28 -20.66 34.62 30.04
C ILE A 28 -20.26 34.46 28.55
N LEU A 29 -19.18 35.09 28.09
CA LEU A 29 -18.69 34.98 26.71
C LEU A 29 -18.05 33.62 26.38
N ILE A 30 -17.62 32.83 27.37
CA ILE A 30 -17.03 31.50 27.13
C ILE A 30 -18.09 30.47 26.70
N PHE A 31 -19.38 30.69 27.04
CA PHE A 31 -20.47 29.79 26.65
C PHE A 31 -21.10 30.10 25.28
N ARG A 32 -20.62 31.13 24.57
CA ARG A 32 -21.14 31.53 23.25
C ARG A 32 -20.06 31.68 22.18
N LEU A 33 -18.87 31.14 22.40
CA LEU A 33 -17.95 30.91 21.30
C LEU A 33 -18.48 29.72 20.49
N PRO A 34 -18.73 29.86 19.18
CA PRO A 34 -19.10 28.72 18.35
C PRO A 34 -18.03 27.65 18.52
N TYR A 35 -18.46 26.39 18.58
CA TYR A 35 -17.62 25.20 18.68
C TYR A 35 -16.46 25.20 17.65
N ASP A 36 -16.61 25.99 16.58
CA ASP A 36 -15.61 26.32 15.58
C ASP A 36 -14.32 26.96 16.13
N MET A 37 -14.37 27.77 17.19
CA MET A 37 -13.16 28.38 17.78
C MET A 37 -12.34 27.40 18.63
N ILE A 38 -12.96 26.40 19.25
CA ILE A 38 -12.24 25.37 20.04
C ILE A 38 -11.47 24.42 19.10
N ARG A 39 -11.92 24.27 17.85
CA ARG A 39 -11.28 23.44 16.80
C ARG A 39 -9.95 24.03 16.28
N LEU A 40 -9.62 25.29 16.62
CA LEU A 40 -8.41 26.00 16.20
C LEU A 40 -7.11 25.53 16.90
N MET A 41 -7.19 24.66 17.91
CA MET A 41 -6.03 24.25 18.72
C MET A 41 -5.39 22.89 18.34
N ARG A 42 -5.56 22.41 17.11
CA ARG A 42 -4.60 21.46 16.51
C ARG A 42 -3.80 22.20 15.45
N LYS A 43 -2.63 22.72 15.83
CA LYS A 43 -1.67 23.36 14.91
C LYS A 43 -1.16 22.30 13.92
N ARG A 44 -1.87 22.16 12.80
CA ARG A 44 -1.30 21.59 11.57
C ARG A 44 -0.10 22.44 11.17
N SER A 45 0.96 21.79 10.68
CA SER A 45 2.21 22.45 10.29
C SER A 45 2.10 23.25 8.98
N TRP A 46 0.95 23.18 8.31
CA TRP A 46 0.75 23.72 6.96
C TRP A 46 -0.54 24.55 6.87
N THR A 47 -0.52 25.55 5.99
CA THR A 47 -1.64 26.46 5.72
C THR A 47 -2.55 25.94 4.61
N GLU A 48 -3.73 26.54 4.47
CA GLU A 48 -4.63 26.26 3.34
C GLU A 48 -3.97 26.55 1.99
N THR A 49 -3.25 27.67 1.87
CA THR A 49 -2.53 28.05 0.64
C THR A 49 -1.44 27.04 0.27
N GLN A 50 -0.72 26.50 1.26
CA GLN A 50 0.26 25.45 1.05
C GLN A 50 -0.40 24.14 0.59
N LEU A 51 -1.55 23.78 1.18
CA LEU A 51 -2.30 22.60 0.75
C LEU A 51 -2.82 22.74 -0.68
N LYS A 52 -3.42 23.88 -1.06
CA LYS A 52 -3.88 24.16 -2.44
C LYS A 52 -2.73 24.00 -3.43
N LYS A 53 -1.60 24.66 -3.18
CA LYS A 53 -0.39 24.55 -4.03
C LYS A 53 0.15 23.13 -4.10
N ALA A 54 0.14 22.40 -2.98
CA ALA A 54 0.58 21.01 -2.95
C ALA A 54 -0.32 20.09 -3.77
N VAL A 55 -1.64 20.30 -3.73
CA VAL A 55 -2.64 19.54 -4.48
C VAL A 55 -2.56 19.84 -5.98
N GLU A 56 -2.54 21.11 -6.39
CA GLU A 56 -2.43 21.51 -7.80
C GLU A 56 -1.20 20.91 -8.48
N ASN A 57 -0.06 20.87 -7.77
CA ASN A 57 1.19 20.38 -8.32
C ASN A 57 1.40 18.86 -8.09
N SER A 58 0.38 18.10 -7.69
CA SER A 58 0.50 16.67 -7.39
C SER A 58 -0.54 15.85 -8.14
N PHE A 59 -0.20 14.58 -8.40
CA PHE A 59 -1.09 13.59 -9.00
C PHE A 59 -1.50 12.48 -8.02
N SER A 60 -1.05 12.55 -6.76
CA SER A 60 -1.35 11.57 -5.71
C SER A 60 -1.23 12.17 -4.31
N PHE A 61 -1.98 11.61 -3.35
CA PHE A 61 -1.89 12.02 -1.93
C PHE A 61 -0.49 11.87 -1.35
N ARG A 62 0.30 10.87 -1.78
CA ARG A 62 1.68 10.70 -1.36
C ARG A 62 2.54 11.92 -1.73
N GLN A 63 2.41 12.40 -2.97
CA GLN A 63 3.13 13.60 -3.43
C GLN A 63 2.68 14.84 -2.66
N VAL A 64 1.39 14.97 -2.34
CA VAL A 64 0.89 16.05 -1.48
C VAL A 64 1.55 15.99 -0.11
N LEU A 65 1.59 14.82 0.54
CA LEU A 65 2.26 14.67 1.83
C LEU A 65 3.75 15.03 1.76
N ALA A 66 4.46 14.56 0.73
CA ALA A 66 5.86 14.88 0.52
C ALA A 66 6.09 16.40 0.36
N LYS A 67 5.23 17.10 -0.39
CA LYS A 67 5.33 18.57 -0.57
C LYS A 67 4.96 19.37 0.68
N LEU A 68 4.16 18.79 1.56
CA LEU A 68 3.84 19.35 2.88
C LEU A 68 4.87 18.95 3.95
N ASN A 69 5.95 18.24 3.58
CA ASN A 69 6.95 17.69 4.49
C ASN A 69 6.33 16.82 5.60
N LEU A 70 5.28 16.07 5.25
CA LEU A 70 4.59 15.14 6.15
C LEU A 70 5.06 13.72 5.90
N ARG A 71 5.17 12.95 6.99
CA ARG A 71 5.42 11.51 6.91
C ARG A 71 4.26 10.79 6.22
N GLU A 72 4.58 9.80 5.40
CA GLU A 72 3.61 8.93 4.70
C GLU A 72 2.92 7.93 5.66
N ALA A 73 2.23 8.44 6.68
CA ALA A 73 1.52 7.66 7.70
C ALA A 73 0.01 7.86 7.59
N GLY A 74 -0.78 6.85 7.97
CA GLY A 74 -2.24 6.81 7.81
C GLY A 74 -2.97 8.06 8.32
N GLY A 75 -2.64 8.52 9.54
CA GLY A 75 -3.26 9.72 10.12
C GLY A 75 -3.01 11.00 9.30
N ASN A 76 -1.84 11.14 8.67
CA ASN A 76 -1.56 12.29 7.80
C ASN A 76 -2.37 12.23 6.51
N TYR A 77 -2.58 11.04 5.94
CA TYR A 77 -3.48 10.86 4.79
C TYR A 77 -4.91 11.24 5.13
N GLU A 78 -5.42 10.80 6.28
CA GLU A 78 -6.77 11.14 6.74
C GLU A 78 -6.93 12.64 6.98
N GLN A 79 -5.94 13.26 7.63
CA GLN A 79 -5.94 14.69 7.90
C GLN A 79 -5.95 15.51 6.60
N VAL A 80 -5.07 15.20 5.64
CA VAL A 80 -5.03 15.91 4.36
C VAL A 80 -6.33 15.72 3.56
N LYS A 81 -6.89 14.51 3.51
CA LYS A 81 -8.18 14.25 2.85
C LYS A 81 -9.32 15.04 3.48
N LYS A 82 -9.35 15.11 4.82
CA LYS A 82 -10.35 15.88 5.57
C LYS A 82 -10.32 17.36 5.15
N TYR A 83 -9.14 17.97 5.13
CA TYR A 83 -9.01 19.40 4.81
C TYR A 83 -9.16 19.71 3.33
N ILE A 84 -8.81 18.80 2.43
CA ILE A 84 -9.12 18.97 1.00
C ILE A 84 -10.64 19.05 0.81
N LYS A 85 -11.41 18.21 1.52
CA LYS A 85 -12.88 18.28 1.52
C LYS A 85 -13.40 19.57 2.15
N GLU A 86 -12.83 19.98 3.27
CA GLU A 86 -13.24 21.18 4.03
C GLU A 86 -13.00 22.49 3.25
N PHE A 87 -11.94 22.56 2.43
CA PHE A 87 -11.62 23.72 1.59
C PHE A 87 -12.09 23.58 0.13
N GLU A 88 -12.86 22.53 -0.17
CA GLU A 88 -13.41 22.28 -1.50
C GLU A 88 -12.36 22.35 -2.63
N ILE A 89 -11.16 21.80 -2.39
CA ILE A 89 -10.06 21.83 -3.37
C ILE A 89 -10.31 20.76 -4.44
N ASP A 90 -10.28 21.17 -5.71
CA ASP A 90 -10.42 20.23 -6.85
C ASP A 90 -9.25 19.24 -6.90
N MET A 91 -9.58 17.97 -7.10
CA MET A 91 -8.63 16.85 -7.18
C MET A 91 -8.87 15.97 -8.42
N LYS A 92 -9.61 16.45 -9.42
CA LYS A 92 -9.99 15.63 -10.59
C LYS A 92 -8.78 15.15 -11.38
N HIS A 93 -7.67 15.88 -11.32
CA HIS A 93 -6.39 15.52 -11.95
C HIS A 93 -5.63 14.40 -11.23
N PHE A 94 -6.06 13.95 -10.04
CA PHE A 94 -5.38 12.87 -9.32
C PHE A 94 -5.58 11.55 -10.08
N LYS A 95 -4.49 11.06 -10.69
CA LYS A 95 -4.52 9.86 -11.56
C LYS A 95 -4.70 8.54 -10.79
N GLY A 96 -4.55 8.57 -9.46
CA GLY A 96 -4.83 7.46 -8.56
C GLY A 96 -4.26 6.11 -9.03
N ARG A 97 -4.95 5.01 -8.68
CA ARG A 97 -4.71 3.67 -9.29
C ARG A 97 -5.31 3.56 -10.70
N ALA A 98 -5.92 4.62 -11.21
CA ALA A 98 -6.71 4.62 -12.44
C ALA A 98 -5.87 4.78 -13.72
N TRP A 99 -4.58 5.14 -13.65
CA TRP A 99 -3.69 5.10 -14.81
C TRP A 99 -3.73 3.72 -15.52
N ASN A 100 -3.86 2.64 -14.77
CA ASN A 100 -4.01 1.28 -15.31
C ASN A 100 -5.47 0.81 -15.42
N ALA A 101 -6.45 1.66 -15.08
CA ALA A 101 -7.86 1.33 -15.27
C ALA A 101 -8.16 1.34 -16.77
N GLY A 102 -8.73 0.26 -17.28
CA GLY A 102 -8.93 0.04 -18.72
C GLY A 102 -7.73 -0.57 -19.45
N MET A 103 -6.51 -0.50 -18.90
CA MET A 103 -5.33 -1.21 -19.45
C MET A 103 -5.28 -2.70 -19.06
N ARG A 104 -6.34 -3.23 -18.44
CA ARG A 104 -6.50 -4.68 -18.19
C ARG A 104 -6.57 -5.39 -19.54
N GLY A 105 -5.55 -6.19 -19.85
CA GLY A 105 -5.49 -6.95 -21.11
C GLY A 105 -4.45 -6.45 -22.10
N ILE A 106 -3.83 -5.28 -21.88
CA ILE A 106 -2.56 -4.91 -22.55
C ILE A 106 -1.44 -5.70 -21.83
N GLY A 107 -1.51 -7.02 -21.98
CA GLY A 107 -0.58 -7.96 -21.36
C GLY A 107 0.79 -7.91 -22.01
N LYS A 108 1.81 -8.38 -21.30
CA LYS A 108 3.10 -8.67 -21.92
C LYS A 108 2.87 -9.67 -23.08
N PRO A 109 3.58 -9.51 -24.21
CA PRO A 109 3.44 -10.44 -25.32
C PRO A 109 3.74 -11.87 -24.86
N ILE A 110 2.94 -12.82 -25.35
CA ILE A 110 3.15 -14.24 -25.06
C ILE A 110 4.45 -14.67 -25.76
N ILE A 111 5.44 -15.10 -24.97
CA ILE A 111 6.71 -15.62 -25.49
C ILE A 111 6.40 -16.93 -26.25
N PRO A 112 6.79 -17.13 -27.52
CA PRO A 112 6.54 -18.38 -28.25
C PRO A 112 7.15 -19.61 -27.56
N LEU A 113 6.59 -20.81 -27.77
CA LEU A 113 7.07 -22.04 -27.11
C LEU A 113 8.47 -22.43 -27.59
N GLU A 114 8.78 -22.15 -28.85
CA GLU A 114 10.06 -22.42 -29.52
C GLU A 114 11.21 -21.67 -28.82
N LYS A 115 10.93 -20.49 -28.24
CA LYS A 115 11.90 -19.72 -27.45
C LYS A 115 12.07 -20.24 -26.02
N ILE A 116 11.20 -21.13 -25.56
CA ILE A 116 11.20 -21.69 -24.20
C ILE A 116 11.73 -23.11 -24.18
N LEU A 117 11.42 -23.91 -25.22
CA LEU A 117 11.81 -25.32 -25.36
C LEU A 117 13.26 -25.49 -25.81
N VAL A 118 14.17 -24.81 -25.09
CA VAL A 118 15.61 -24.81 -25.32
C VAL A 118 16.34 -25.05 -24.00
N LYS A 119 17.63 -25.37 -24.09
CA LYS A 119 18.52 -25.46 -22.92
C LYS A 119 18.79 -24.06 -22.34
N ASP A 120 19.18 -24.00 -21.07
CA ASP A 120 19.57 -22.79 -20.34
C ASP A 120 18.45 -21.74 -20.26
N ASN A 121 17.21 -22.21 -20.08
CA ASN A 121 16.02 -21.37 -20.00
C ASN A 121 15.41 -21.37 -18.60
N TYR A 122 15.05 -20.19 -18.10
CA TYR A 122 14.55 -19.99 -16.72
C TYR A 122 13.02 -19.96 -16.62
N PHE A 123 12.30 -20.35 -17.68
CA PHE A 123 10.85 -20.39 -17.65
C PHE A 123 10.34 -21.37 -16.59
N GLN A 124 9.30 -20.96 -15.88
CA GLN A 124 8.82 -21.69 -14.70
C GLN A 124 8.06 -22.96 -15.12
N SER A 125 8.42 -24.12 -14.56
CA SER A 125 7.93 -25.45 -14.99
C SER A 125 6.40 -25.61 -14.91
N PHE A 126 5.73 -25.06 -13.90
CA PHE A 126 4.26 -25.12 -13.81
C PHE A 126 3.58 -24.31 -14.92
N LYS A 127 4.11 -23.12 -15.25
CA LYS A 127 3.66 -22.35 -16.42
C LYS A 127 3.96 -23.10 -17.72
N LEU A 128 5.13 -23.73 -17.83
CA LEU A 128 5.50 -24.51 -19.01
C LEU A 128 4.54 -25.68 -19.22
N LYS A 129 4.28 -26.46 -18.18
CA LYS A 129 3.31 -27.56 -18.17
C LYS A 129 1.95 -27.12 -18.71
N LYS A 130 1.41 -26.01 -18.20
CA LYS A 130 0.12 -25.48 -18.65
C LYS A 130 0.12 -25.16 -20.15
N ARG A 131 1.21 -24.58 -20.64
CA ARG A 131 1.36 -24.24 -22.06
C ARG A 131 1.52 -25.47 -22.95
N LEU A 132 2.29 -26.45 -22.50
CA LEU A 132 2.46 -27.73 -23.21
C LEU A 132 1.13 -28.47 -23.33
N PHE A 133 0.30 -28.46 -22.29
CA PHE A 133 -1.06 -29.02 -22.35
C PHE A 133 -1.96 -28.25 -23.31
N ALA A 134 -1.91 -26.92 -23.28
CA ALA A 134 -2.72 -26.09 -24.18
C ALA A 134 -2.31 -26.25 -25.65
N ALA A 135 -1.03 -26.46 -25.91
CA ALA A 135 -0.49 -26.69 -27.25
C ALA A 135 -0.60 -28.16 -27.72
N GLY A 136 -1.11 -29.08 -26.88
CA GLY A 136 -1.19 -30.51 -27.20
C GLY A 136 0.17 -31.22 -27.32
N MET A 137 1.27 -30.58 -26.90
CA MET A 137 2.63 -31.14 -27.01
C MET A 137 2.95 -32.16 -25.91
N LYS A 138 2.19 -32.17 -24.82
CA LYS A 138 2.32 -33.16 -23.74
C LYS A 138 0.95 -33.65 -23.27
N PRO A 139 0.85 -34.92 -22.86
CA PRO A 139 -0.40 -35.51 -22.45
C PRO A 139 -0.89 -34.96 -21.10
N ARG A 140 -2.20 -35.04 -20.88
CA ARG A 140 -2.86 -34.68 -19.62
C ARG A 140 -3.02 -35.88 -18.68
N TYR A 141 -2.08 -36.82 -18.74
CA TYR A 141 -1.99 -37.99 -17.88
C TYR A 141 -0.52 -38.24 -17.52
N CYS A 142 -0.28 -39.04 -16.48
CA CYS A 142 1.06 -39.47 -16.10
C CYS A 142 1.65 -40.37 -17.20
N GLU A 143 2.79 -39.98 -17.77
CA GLU A 143 3.49 -40.75 -18.82
C GLU A 143 4.05 -42.09 -18.30
N GLU A 144 4.11 -42.30 -16.98
CA GLU A 144 4.57 -43.57 -16.37
C GLU A 144 3.44 -44.52 -15.97
N CYS A 145 2.38 -44.01 -15.31
CA CYS A 145 1.33 -44.86 -14.75
C CYS A 145 -0.08 -44.59 -15.30
N GLY A 146 -0.22 -43.66 -16.24
CA GLY A 146 -1.51 -43.31 -16.85
C GLY A 146 -2.48 -42.52 -15.95
N TRP A 147 -2.12 -42.24 -14.69
CA TRP A 147 -2.99 -41.51 -13.76
C TRP A 147 -3.36 -40.11 -14.28
N ALA A 148 -4.65 -39.75 -14.25
CA ALA A 148 -5.18 -38.52 -14.86
C ALA A 148 -6.37 -37.90 -14.12
N LYS A 149 -6.58 -38.19 -12.83
CA LYS A 149 -7.74 -37.67 -12.10
C LYS A 149 -7.60 -36.18 -11.81
N SER A 150 -8.67 -35.42 -12.03
CA SER A 150 -8.77 -34.01 -11.65
C SER A 150 -9.67 -33.83 -10.43
N THR A 151 -9.51 -32.71 -9.71
CA THR A 151 -10.50 -32.27 -8.72
C THR A 151 -11.79 -31.81 -9.41
N ASN A 152 -12.86 -31.64 -8.64
CA ASN A 152 -14.12 -31.09 -9.14
C ASN A 152 -13.95 -29.69 -9.76
N ASP A 153 -13.01 -28.88 -9.23
CA ASP A 153 -12.66 -27.56 -9.76
C ASP A 153 -11.77 -27.61 -11.02
N GLY A 154 -11.53 -28.80 -11.58
CA GLY A 154 -10.72 -29.01 -12.78
C GLY A 154 -9.20 -28.95 -12.54
N TYR A 155 -8.74 -28.95 -11.29
CA TYR A 155 -7.31 -29.01 -11.00
C TYR A 155 -6.75 -30.41 -11.28
N LEU A 156 -5.77 -30.49 -12.16
CA LEU A 156 -5.07 -31.72 -12.53
C LEU A 156 -3.67 -31.72 -11.89
N PRO A 157 -3.43 -32.49 -10.80
CA PRO A 157 -2.19 -32.46 -10.03
C PRO A 157 -1.09 -33.28 -10.70
N LEU A 158 -0.87 -33.07 -11.99
CA LEU A 158 0.31 -33.57 -12.68
C LEU A 158 1.47 -32.57 -12.52
N GLU A 159 2.69 -33.06 -12.57
CA GLU A 159 3.93 -32.30 -12.43
C GLU A 159 4.77 -32.50 -13.69
N LEU A 160 5.60 -31.50 -14.01
CA LEU A 160 6.54 -31.57 -15.12
C LEU A 160 7.91 -31.89 -14.54
N ASP A 161 8.44 -33.05 -14.90
CA ASP A 161 9.75 -33.55 -14.48
C ASP A 161 10.77 -33.38 -15.61
N HIS A 162 11.99 -33.07 -15.22
CA HIS A 162 13.15 -32.96 -16.10
C HIS A 162 13.95 -34.26 -15.96
N ILE A 163 14.07 -35.03 -17.04
CA ILE A 163 14.67 -36.38 -17.04
C ILE A 163 16.12 -36.32 -16.53
N ASN A 164 16.89 -35.32 -16.98
CA ASN A 164 18.27 -35.09 -16.52
C ASN A 164 18.38 -34.41 -15.14
N GLY A 165 17.26 -33.99 -14.53
CA GLY A 165 17.23 -33.25 -13.26
C GLY A 165 17.67 -31.80 -13.33
N ASP A 166 17.99 -31.28 -14.52
CA ASP A 166 18.29 -29.87 -14.74
C ASP A 166 17.00 -29.11 -15.10
N ARG A 167 16.56 -28.26 -14.17
CA ARG A 167 15.37 -27.42 -14.32
C ARG A 167 15.47 -26.38 -15.45
N HIS A 168 16.65 -26.17 -16.01
CA HIS A 168 16.91 -25.18 -17.07
C HIS A 168 16.96 -25.80 -18.47
N ASP A 169 16.94 -27.13 -18.58
CA ASP A 169 16.90 -27.83 -19.85
C ASP A 169 15.45 -28.13 -20.26
N ASN A 170 14.80 -27.15 -20.89
CA ASN A 170 13.39 -27.23 -21.27
C ASN A 170 13.15 -27.88 -22.64
N ARG A 171 14.17 -28.50 -23.24
CA ARG A 171 13.99 -29.23 -24.50
C ARG A 171 12.95 -30.33 -24.34
N LEU A 172 12.08 -30.51 -25.33
CA LEU A 172 10.88 -31.33 -25.21
C LEU A 172 11.20 -32.80 -24.86
N GLU A 173 12.29 -33.32 -25.41
CA GLU A 173 12.82 -34.66 -25.15
C GLU A 173 13.31 -34.86 -23.71
N ASN A 174 13.65 -33.79 -22.99
CA ASN A 174 14.07 -33.84 -21.58
C ASN A 174 12.89 -33.70 -20.60
N LEU A 175 11.68 -33.44 -21.10
CA LEU A 175 10.50 -33.21 -20.26
C LEU A 175 9.59 -34.44 -20.23
N ARG A 176 9.04 -34.75 -19.06
CA ARG A 176 7.94 -35.73 -18.93
C ARG A 176 6.92 -35.30 -17.88
N VAL A 177 5.68 -35.72 -18.06
CA VAL A 177 4.55 -35.43 -17.19
C VAL A 177 4.34 -36.59 -16.24
N LEU A 178 4.43 -36.33 -14.94
CA LEU A 178 4.27 -37.34 -13.89
C LEU A 178 3.16 -36.97 -12.92
N CYS A 179 2.51 -37.96 -12.32
CA CYS A 179 1.70 -37.72 -11.11
C CYS A 179 2.61 -37.50 -9.89
N PRO A 180 2.10 -36.96 -8.78
CA PRO A 180 2.93 -36.64 -7.61
C PRO A 180 3.58 -37.89 -7.01
N ASN A 181 2.89 -39.04 -7.10
CA ASN A 181 3.40 -40.32 -6.62
C ASN A 181 4.59 -40.79 -7.47
N CYS A 182 4.45 -40.86 -8.80
CA CYS A 182 5.55 -41.24 -9.69
C CYS A 182 6.72 -40.26 -9.62
N HIS A 183 6.44 -38.95 -9.58
CA HIS A 183 7.49 -37.94 -9.48
C HIS A 183 8.29 -38.09 -8.18
N SER A 184 7.63 -38.41 -7.06
CA SER A 184 8.29 -38.62 -5.78
C SER A 184 9.31 -39.78 -5.77
N LEU A 185 9.23 -40.70 -6.74
CA LEU A 185 10.14 -41.83 -6.90
C LEU A 185 11.37 -41.49 -7.75
N LYS A 186 11.40 -40.32 -8.41
CA LYS A 186 12.53 -39.95 -9.27
C LYS A 186 13.78 -39.61 -8.44
N PRO A 187 14.99 -39.96 -8.92
CA PRO A 187 16.24 -39.68 -8.21
C PRO A 187 16.54 -38.17 -8.10
N THR A 188 15.96 -37.37 -8.99
CA THR A 188 16.12 -35.91 -9.08
C THR A 188 15.07 -35.14 -8.28
N HIS A 189 14.06 -35.83 -7.75
CA HIS A 189 12.92 -35.21 -7.07
C HIS A 189 13.37 -34.36 -5.87
N ARG A 190 12.84 -33.13 -5.79
CA ARG A 190 13.10 -32.16 -4.71
C ARG A 190 14.58 -31.98 -4.36
N GLY A 191 15.46 -32.09 -5.35
CA GLY A 191 16.89 -31.87 -5.16
C GLY A 191 17.59 -32.99 -4.39
N ARG A 192 17.06 -34.22 -4.38
CA ARG A 192 17.77 -35.41 -3.87
C ARG A 192 19.13 -35.63 -4.56
N ASN A 193 19.28 -35.16 -5.79
CA ASN A 193 20.52 -35.18 -6.55
C ASN A 193 21.52 -34.06 -6.17
N ARG A 194 21.16 -33.14 -5.26
CA ARG A 194 22.08 -32.09 -4.79
C ARG A 194 23.05 -32.69 -3.77
N LYS A 195 24.34 -32.62 -4.06
CA LYS A 195 25.40 -32.95 -3.10
C LYS A 195 25.19 -32.09 -1.85
N ARG A 196 25.01 -32.73 -0.69
CA ARG A 196 25.09 -32.01 0.59
C ARG A 196 26.53 -31.52 0.73
N PHE A 197 26.73 -30.21 0.82
CA PHE A 197 28.03 -29.70 1.24
C PHE A 197 28.28 -30.23 2.65
N VAL A 198 29.23 -31.16 2.78
CA VAL A 198 29.71 -31.59 4.09
C VAL A 198 30.36 -30.37 4.70
N ARG A 199 29.81 -29.89 5.83
CA ARG A 199 30.50 -28.86 6.62
C ARG A 199 31.76 -29.50 7.15
N VAL A 200 32.92 -29.12 6.60
CA VAL A 200 34.20 -29.44 7.21
C VAL A 200 34.24 -28.67 8.53
N ALA A 201 34.29 -29.36 9.66
CA ALA A 201 34.51 -28.73 10.95
C ALA A 201 35.89 -28.05 10.91
N LYS A 202 35.92 -26.77 11.30
CA LYS A 202 37.17 -26.03 11.50
C LYS A 202 37.86 -26.48 12.78
#